data_AF-A0A383D188-F1
#
_entry.id   AF-A0A383D188-F1
#
_cell.length_a   1.000
_cell.length_b   1.000
_cell.length_c   1.000
_cell.angle_alpha   90.00
_cell.angle_beta   90.00
_cell.angle_gamma   90.00
#
_symmetry.space_group_name_H-M   'P 1'
#
loop_
_entity.id
_entity.type
_entity.pdbx_description
1 polymer ?
#
loop_
_entity_poly.entity_id
_entity_poly.type
_entity_poly.pdbx_seq_one_letter_code
_entity_poly.pdbx_strand_id
1 'polypeptide(L)'
;MTEVIGGVGMFTGVVLVLVAVILAARSRLVASGDVSININGERTITSEAGGKLLNVLADQGIFVSSACGGGGTCAQCRVKIHEGGGDILPTEKEHISRKEEKEGERLSCQVAVKQDMNIEVPPEVFS
;
A
#
# COMPACT_ATOMS: atom_id res chain seq x y z
N MET A 1 37.46 -27.24 26.26
CA MET A 1 36.70 -25.96 26.35
C MET A 1 36.85 -25.14 25.08
N THR A 2 38.06 -24.98 24.54
CA THR A 2 38.33 -24.37 23.22
C THR A 2 37.60 -25.05 22.06
N GLU A 3 37.57 -26.40 22.00
CA GLU A 3 36.86 -27.14 20.94
C GLU A 3 35.34 -26.90 20.95
N VAL A 4 34.74 -26.85 22.14
CA VAL A 4 33.31 -26.57 22.31
C VAL A 4 32.98 -25.14 21.88
N ILE A 5 33.81 -24.17 22.28
CA ILE A 5 33.64 -22.76 21.90
C ILE A 5 33.80 -22.58 20.38
N GLY A 6 34.79 -23.26 19.77
CA GLY A 6 35.00 -23.24 18.32
C GLY A 6 33.81 -23.83 17.55
N GLY A 7 33.29 -24.98 18.00
CA GLY A 7 32.13 -25.63 17.38
C GLY A 7 30.86 -24.77 17.46
N VAL A 8 30.56 -24.22 18.64
CA VAL A 8 29.40 -23.32 18.83
C VAL A 8 29.55 -22.05 18.00
N GLY A 9 30.76 -21.48 17.92
CA GLY A 9 31.03 -20.30 17.09
C GLY A 9 30.82 -20.55 15.60
N MET A 10 31.33 -21.68 15.08
CA MET A 10 31.16 -22.05 13.67
C MET A 10 29.68 -22.26 13.33
N PHE A 11 28.94 -23.02 14.14
CA PHE A 11 27.53 -23.28 13.91
C PHE A 11 26.70 -21.98 13.94
N THR A 12 26.93 -21.14 14.95
CA THR A 12 26.25 -19.83 15.06
C THR A 12 26.58 -18.92 13.88
N GLY A 13 27.85 -18.90 13.44
CA GLY A 13 28.29 -18.13 12.28
C GLY A 13 27.57 -18.54 11.00
N VAL A 14 27.43 -19.85 10.75
CA VAL A 14 26.70 -20.36 9.57
C VAL A 14 25.23 -19.94 9.61
N VAL A 15 24.58 -20.03 10.77
CA VAL A 15 23.18 -19.60 10.93
C VAL A 15 23.03 -18.10 10.67
N LEU A 16 23.92 -17.26 11.23
CA LEU A 16 23.89 -15.81 11.00
C LEU A 16 24.10 -15.46 9.53
N VAL A 17 25.02 -16.13 8.85
CA VAL A 17 25.26 -15.93 7.41
C VAL A 17 24.02 -16.30 6.60
N LEU A 18 23.38 -17.44 6.88
CA LEU A 18 22.14 -17.84 6.21
C LEU A 18 21.02 -16.82 6.44
N VAL A 19 20.83 -16.34 7.68
CA VAL A 19 19.83 -15.31 7.99
C VAL A 19 20.13 -14.01 7.25
N ALA A 20 21.39 -13.57 7.22
CA ALA A 20 21.80 -12.36 6.50
C ALA A 20 21.51 -12.46 4.99
N VAL A 21 21.78 -13.62 4.37
CA VAL A 21 21.46 -13.87 2.96
C VAL A 21 19.96 -13.83 2.70
N ILE A 22 19.15 -14.44 3.58
CA ILE A 22 17.68 -14.42 3.45
C ILE A 22 17.13 -13.00 3.57
N LEU A 23 17.60 -12.23 4.54
CA LEU A 23 17.18 -10.83 4.73
C LEU A 23 17.60 -9.95 3.54
N ALA A 24 18.83 -10.09 3.04
CA ALA A 24 19.30 -9.37 1.87
C ALA A 24 18.47 -9.72 0.62
N ALA A 25 18.17 -11.01 0.40
CA ALA A 25 17.32 -11.44 -0.71
C ALA A 25 15.90 -10.85 -0.58
N ARG A 26 15.28 -10.92 0.61
CA ARG A 26 13.95 -10.35 0.86
C ARG A 26 13.92 -8.85 0.63
N SER A 27 14.96 -8.12 1.07
CA SER A 27 15.03 -6.65 0.91
C SER A 27 15.09 -6.18 -0.54
N ARG A 28 15.60 -7.03 -1.46
CA ARG A 28 15.66 -6.71 -2.89
C ARG A 28 14.47 -7.26 -3.69
N LEU A 29 13.88 -8.37 -3.25
CA LEU A 29 12.80 -9.05 -3.96
C LEU A 29 11.41 -8.55 -3.55
N VAL A 30 11.26 -7.98 -2.34
CA VAL A 30 10.05 -7.24 -1.97
C VAL A 30 10.20 -5.85 -2.57
N ALA A 31 9.37 -5.55 -3.57
CA ALA A 31 9.28 -4.24 -4.19
C ALA A 31 8.73 -3.22 -3.17
N SER A 32 9.59 -2.78 -2.26
CA SER A 32 9.42 -1.56 -1.46
C SER A 32 9.99 -0.37 -2.25
N GLY A 33 9.59 -0.27 -3.52
CA GLY A 33 9.90 0.94 -4.28
C GLY A 33 9.03 2.09 -3.78
N ASP A 34 9.59 3.30 -3.76
CA ASP A 34 8.79 4.50 -3.60
C ASP A 34 7.86 4.63 -4.81
N VAL A 35 6.57 4.71 -4.53
CA VAL A 35 5.51 4.90 -5.51
C VAL A 35 5.07 6.35 -5.46
N SER A 36 4.97 6.97 -6.63
CA SER A 36 4.43 8.31 -6.79
C SER A 36 2.91 8.26 -7.00
N ILE A 37 2.19 9.02 -6.18
CA ILE A 37 0.74 9.18 -6.27
C ILE A 37 0.49 10.64 -6.62
N ASN A 38 -0.10 10.88 -7.79
CA ASN A 38 -0.56 12.20 -8.19
C ASN A 38 -2.01 12.39 -7.74
N ILE A 39 -2.28 13.45 -7.01
CA ILE A 39 -3.58 13.78 -6.43
C ILE A 39 -4.08 15.08 -7.06
N ASN A 40 -5.20 15.00 -7.77
CA ASN A 40 -5.87 16.13 -8.43
C ASN A 40 -4.99 16.96 -9.38
N GLY A 41 -3.81 16.45 -9.79
CA GLY A 41 -2.84 17.21 -10.59
C GLY A 41 -2.13 18.35 -9.83
N GLU A 42 -2.42 18.53 -8.54
CA GLU A 42 -1.91 19.63 -7.70
C GLU A 42 -0.84 19.18 -6.71
N ARG A 43 -0.95 17.95 -6.20
CA ARG A 43 -0.01 17.38 -5.22
C ARG A 43 0.49 16.03 -5.67
N THR A 44 1.80 15.83 -5.57
CA THR A 44 2.43 14.52 -5.75
C THR A 44 3.01 14.07 -4.43
N ILE A 45 2.58 12.91 -3.94
CA ILE A 45 3.12 12.28 -2.73
C ILE A 45 3.90 11.03 -3.11
N THR A 46 4.94 10.72 -2.34
CA THR A 46 5.70 9.48 -2.46
C THR A 46 5.39 8.60 -1.25
N SER A 47 5.07 7.34 -1.51
CA SER A 47 4.74 6.35 -0.46
C SER A 47 5.38 5.01 -0.75
N GLU A 48 5.64 4.24 0.30
CA GLU A 48 6.04 2.84 0.17
C GLU A 48 4.94 2.02 -0.51
N ALA A 49 5.33 1.16 -1.45
CA ALA A 49 4.44 0.19 -2.07
C ALA A 49 3.94 -0.86 -1.06
N GLY A 50 2.67 -1.26 -1.21
CA GLY A 50 2.02 -2.33 -0.44
C GLY A 50 0.97 -1.84 0.55
N GLY A 51 0.97 -0.54 0.88
CA GLY A 51 -0.05 0.08 1.73
C GLY A 51 -1.44 0.15 1.06
N LYS A 52 -2.48 0.28 1.89
CA LYS A 52 -3.82 0.66 1.43
C LYS A 52 -3.84 2.15 1.12
N LEU A 53 -4.49 2.55 0.03
CA LEU A 53 -4.55 3.95 -0.38
C LEU A 53 -5.15 4.87 0.70
N LEU A 54 -6.16 4.41 1.45
CA LEU A 54 -6.71 5.16 2.60
C LEU A 54 -5.62 5.54 3.64
N ASN A 55 -4.75 4.60 3.99
CA ASN A 55 -3.73 4.82 5.01
C ASN A 55 -2.63 5.74 4.47
N VAL A 56 -2.20 5.51 3.23
CA VAL A 56 -1.19 6.34 2.55
C VAL A 56 -1.66 7.80 2.47
N LEU A 57 -2.93 8.03 2.16
CA LEU A 57 -3.51 9.38 2.15
C LEU A 57 -3.55 9.98 3.56
N ALA A 58 -3.96 9.22 4.58
CA ALA A 58 -3.99 9.68 5.96
C ALA A 58 -2.60 10.04 6.50
N ASP A 59 -1.56 9.26 6.17
CA ASP A 59 -0.17 9.51 6.55
C ASP A 59 0.37 10.83 5.95
N GLN A 60 -0.18 11.25 4.81
CA GLN A 60 0.12 12.52 4.14
C GLN A 60 -0.84 13.66 4.53
N GLY A 61 -1.69 13.44 5.53
CA GLY A 61 -2.62 14.44 6.05
C GLY A 61 -3.89 14.63 5.22
N ILE A 62 -4.21 13.71 4.30
CA ILE A 62 -5.42 13.72 3.47
C ILE A 62 -6.40 12.67 4.02
N PHE A 63 -7.41 13.12 4.77
CA PHE A 63 -8.30 12.23 5.52
C PHE A 63 -9.62 11.95 4.79
N VAL A 64 -9.63 10.92 3.95
CA VAL A 64 -10.88 10.47 3.32
C VAL A 64 -11.82 9.90 4.39
N SER A 65 -13.09 10.28 4.34
CA SER A 65 -14.10 9.82 5.30
C SER A 65 -14.17 8.28 5.36
N SER A 66 -14.05 7.71 6.56
CA SER A 66 -14.07 6.26 6.77
C SER A 66 -14.65 5.90 8.14
N ALA A 67 -15.94 5.56 8.18
CA ALA A 67 -16.57 5.06 9.40
C ALA A 67 -16.16 3.62 9.78
N CYS A 68 -15.72 2.80 8.80
CA CYS A 68 -15.43 1.37 9.01
C CYS A 68 -13.95 1.03 9.24
N GLY A 69 -13.06 2.03 9.31
CA GLY A 69 -11.61 1.79 9.47
C GLY A 69 -10.96 1.01 8.32
N GLY A 70 -11.59 0.98 7.15
CA GLY A 70 -11.09 0.31 5.95
C GLY A 70 -11.52 -1.15 5.77
N GLY A 71 -12.64 -1.55 6.38
CA GLY A 71 -13.32 -2.82 6.14
C GLY A 71 -14.07 -2.91 4.80
N GLY A 72 -14.22 -1.81 4.05
CA GLY A 72 -14.89 -1.80 2.75
C GLY A 72 -16.43 -1.85 2.82
N THR A 73 -17.02 -1.72 4.01
CA THR A 73 -18.47 -1.89 4.24
C THR A 73 -19.26 -0.59 4.35
N CYS A 74 -18.60 0.55 4.60
CA CYS A 74 -19.28 1.84 4.78
C CYS A 74 -19.44 2.67 3.49
N ALA A 75 -18.69 2.34 2.42
CA ALA A 75 -18.68 3.06 1.14
C ALA A 75 -18.45 4.59 1.22
N GLN A 76 -17.85 5.08 2.30
CA GLN A 76 -17.49 6.50 2.47
C GLN A 76 -16.09 6.82 1.94
N CYS A 77 -15.23 5.82 1.81
CA CYS A 77 -13.84 5.96 1.35
C CYS A 77 -13.72 6.12 -0.18
N ARG A 78 -14.68 6.80 -0.82
CA ARG A 78 -14.83 6.93 -2.27
C ARG A 78 -13.81 7.89 -2.87
N VAL A 79 -13.14 7.43 -3.94
CA VAL A 79 -12.13 8.17 -4.70
C VAL A 79 -12.21 7.76 -6.16
N LYS A 80 -11.77 8.63 -7.07
CA LYS A 80 -11.61 8.27 -8.47
C LYS A 80 -10.16 7.95 -8.77
N ILE A 81 -9.94 6.90 -9.55
CA ILE A 81 -8.62 6.46 -9.98
C ILE A 81 -8.61 6.51 -11.50
N HIS A 82 -7.77 7.40 -12.05
CA HIS A 82 -7.60 7.57 -13.49
C HIS A 82 -6.55 6.61 -14.03
N GLU A 83 -5.47 6.40 -13.28
CA GLU A 83 -4.39 5.47 -13.64
C GLU A 83 -3.90 4.70 -12.41
N GLY A 84 -3.58 3.42 -12.59
CA GLY A 84 -3.16 2.54 -11.51
C GLY A 84 -4.33 1.90 -10.75
N GLY A 85 -4.10 1.48 -9.51
CA GLY A 85 -5.16 0.94 -8.62
C GLY A 85 -5.65 -0.50 -8.89
N GLY A 86 -5.35 -1.08 -10.06
CA GLY A 86 -5.67 -2.48 -10.40
C GLY A 86 -7.17 -2.72 -10.62
N ASP A 87 -7.60 -3.98 -10.63
CA ASP A 87 -9.00 -4.36 -10.87
C ASP A 87 -9.89 -4.10 -9.65
N ILE A 88 -11.18 -3.84 -9.89
CA ILE A 88 -12.17 -3.63 -8.83
C ILE A 88 -12.44 -4.94 -8.07
N LEU A 89 -12.36 -4.89 -6.74
CA LEU A 89 -12.60 -6.06 -5.90
C LEU A 89 -14.11 -6.33 -5.78
N PRO A 90 -14.52 -7.59 -5.56
CA PRO A 90 -15.94 -7.92 -5.32
C PRO A 90 -16.57 -7.15 -4.17
N THR A 91 -15.79 -6.84 -3.13
CA THR A 91 -16.20 -6.03 -1.97
C THR A 91 -16.59 -4.60 -2.35
N GLU A 92 -15.96 -4.06 -3.39
CA GLU A 92 -16.28 -2.72 -3.90
C GLU A 92 -17.52 -2.75 -4.80
N LYS A 93 -17.74 -3.83 -5.56
CA LYS A 93 -18.88 -3.99 -6.48
C LYS A 93 -20.25 -3.98 -5.79
N GLU A 94 -20.31 -4.26 -4.49
CA GLU A 94 -21.55 -4.15 -3.73
C GLU A 94 -21.99 -2.69 -3.53
N HIS A 95 -21.04 -1.76 -3.61
CA HIS A 95 -21.26 -0.33 -3.34
C HIS A 95 -21.05 0.56 -4.56
N ILE A 96 -20.38 0.06 -5.59
CA ILE A 96 -20.04 0.80 -6.82
C ILE A 96 -20.82 0.22 -7.99
N SER A 97 -21.57 1.07 -8.67
CA SER A 97 -22.31 0.71 -9.88
C SER A 97 -21.38 0.54 -11.07
N ARG A 98 -21.82 -0.21 -12.10
CA ARG A 98 -21.06 -0.36 -13.35
C ARG A 98 -20.78 0.96 -14.08
N LYS A 99 -21.57 2.01 -13.82
CA LYS A 99 -21.34 3.34 -14.40
C LYS A 99 -20.19 4.02 -13.68
N GLU A 100 -20.21 4.01 -12.36
CA GLU A 100 -19.16 4.58 -11.50
C GLU A 100 -17.82 3.84 -11.70
N GLU A 101 -17.85 2.50 -11.83
CA GLU A 101 -16.66 1.70 -12.15
C GLU A 101 -15.99 2.16 -13.47
N LYS A 102 -16.79 2.50 -14.48
CA LYS A 102 -16.27 3.03 -15.76
C LYS A 102 -15.71 4.45 -15.64
N GLU A 103 -16.18 5.22 -14.65
CA GLU A 103 -15.67 6.54 -14.33
C GLU A 103 -14.44 6.47 -13.40
N GLY A 104 -13.97 5.26 -13.06
CA GLY A 104 -12.79 5.04 -12.22
C GLY A 104 -13.08 5.13 -10.72
N GLU A 105 -14.34 5.14 -10.30
CA GLU A 105 -14.72 5.19 -8.89
C GLU A 105 -14.29 3.91 -8.16
N ARG A 106 -13.65 4.09 -7.00
CA ARG A 106 -13.06 3.02 -6.18
C ARG A 106 -13.16 3.34 -4.69
N LEU A 107 -13.06 2.30 -3.88
CA LEU A 107 -12.93 2.44 -2.43
C LEU A 107 -11.43 2.50 -2.08
N SER A 108 -10.93 3.68 -1.72
CA SER A 108 -9.51 3.90 -1.35
C SER A 108 -9.02 2.94 -0.26
N CYS A 109 -9.94 2.46 0.58
CA CYS A 109 -9.63 1.52 1.64
C CYS A 109 -9.44 0.06 1.22
N GLN A 110 -9.79 -0.30 -0.02
CA GLN A 110 -9.56 -1.63 -0.62
C GLN A 110 -8.47 -1.61 -1.69
N VAL A 111 -8.12 -0.43 -2.20
CA VAL A 111 -7.07 -0.27 -3.22
C VAL A 111 -5.70 -0.37 -2.57
N ALA A 112 -4.87 -1.28 -3.10
CA ALA A 112 -3.46 -1.43 -2.71
C ALA A 112 -2.55 -0.61 -3.63
N VAL A 113 -1.69 0.22 -3.05
CA VAL A 113 -0.71 1.03 -3.78
C VAL A 113 0.47 0.15 -4.17
N LYS A 114 0.53 -0.33 -5.41
CA LYS A 114 1.62 -1.20 -5.89
C LYS A 114 2.48 -0.57 -6.99
N GLN A 115 1.97 0.48 -7.61
CA GLN A 115 2.54 1.14 -8.77
C GLN A 115 2.05 2.59 -8.79
N ASP A 116 2.74 3.42 -9.56
CA ASP A 116 2.39 4.83 -9.70
C ASP A 116 0.93 4.98 -10.11
N MET A 117 0.25 5.95 -9.50
CA MET A 117 -1.18 6.14 -9.69
C MET A 117 -1.56 7.60 -9.75
N ASN A 118 -2.59 7.86 -10.54
CA ASN A 118 -3.21 9.17 -10.65
C ASN A 118 -4.63 9.06 -10.11
N ILE A 119 -4.88 9.80 -9.03
CA ILE A 119 -6.14 9.74 -8.29
C ILE A 119 -6.76 11.13 -8.18
N GLU A 120 -8.08 11.13 -8.07
CA GLU A 120 -8.86 12.32 -7.81
C GLU A 120 -9.65 12.12 -6.51
N VAL A 121 -9.42 13.03 -5.56
CA VAL A 121 -9.99 13.02 -4.22
C VAL A 121 -10.82 14.29 -4.05
N PRO A 122 -12.01 14.22 -3.41
CA PRO A 122 -12.86 15.40 -3.20
C PRO A 122 -12.09 16.55 -2.54
N PRO A 123 -12.29 17.81 -2.99
CA PRO A 123 -11.55 18.97 -2.48
C PRO A 123 -11.80 19.27 -1.00
N GLU A 124 -12.92 18.76 -0.47
CA GLU A 124 -13.31 18.84 0.95
C GLU A 124 -12.31 18.16 1.90
N VAL A 125 -11.43 17.31 1.37
CA VAL A 125 -10.46 16.54 2.16
C VAL A 125 -9.13 17.30 2.37
N PHE A 126 -8.96 18.45 1.72
CA PHE A 126 -7.75 19.28 1.81
C PHE A 126 -7.84 20.41 2.86
N SER A 127 -8.96 20.52 3.57
CA SER A 127 -9.22 21.57 4.57
C SER A 127 -8.75 21.20 5.97
#